data_AF-A0A6I3T4T6-F1
#
_entry.id   AF-A0A6I3T4T6-F1
#
_cell.length_a   1.000
_cell.length_b   1.000
_cell.length_c   1.000
_cell.angle_alpha   90.00
_cell.angle_beta   90.00
_cell.angle_gamma   90.00
#
_symmetry.space_group_name_H-M   'P 1'
#
loop_
_entity.id
_entity.type
_entity.pdbx_description
1 polymer ?
#
loop_
_entity_poly.entity_id
_entity_poly.type
_entity_poly.pdbx_seq_one_letter_code
_entity_poly.pdbx_strand_id
1 'polypeptide(L)'
;RRGGHAKKRGISGELDCILVARDRQGRTCDFVPGRGPVTVAQLQRHLLPVLDKAVLLATDAATAYRDFAKDHGIAHRAVNLRQGERALGEIHVQNVNRYHAVFKSWLIRFHGVASRYL
;
A
#
# COMPACT_ATOMS: atom_id res chain seq x y z
N ARG A 1 -10.33 3.26 24.11
CA ARG A 1 -10.27 1.80 23.85
C ARG A 1 -8.86 1.44 23.40
N ARG A 2 -8.24 0.40 23.96
CA ARG A 2 -6.92 -0.09 23.51
C ARG A 2 -7.06 -0.80 22.16
N GLY A 3 -5.97 -0.88 21.40
CA GLY A 3 -5.91 -1.69 20.17
C GLY A 3 -6.17 -3.16 20.50
N GLY A 4 -7.05 -3.80 19.73
CA GLY A 4 -7.38 -5.22 19.88
C GLY A 4 -6.89 -6.04 18.69
N HIS A 5 -7.03 -7.36 18.78
CA HIS A 5 -6.72 -8.25 17.67
C HIS A 5 -7.91 -8.31 16.70
N ALA A 6 -7.61 -8.28 15.40
CA ALA A 6 -8.62 -8.52 14.38
C ALA A 6 -9.13 -9.97 14.46
N LYS A 7 -10.45 -10.14 14.34
CA LYS A 7 -11.14 -11.44 14.31
C LYS A 7 -11.03 -12.10 12.94
N LYS A 8 -10.94 -11.30 11.88
CA LYS A 8 -10.85 -11.79 10.50
C LYS A 8 -9.39 -11.91 10.06
N ARG A 9 -9.10 -12.99 9.32
CA ARG A 9 -7.81 -13.15 8.63
C ARG A 9 -7.82 -12.31 7.35
N GLY A 10 -6.64 -11.81 6.97
CA GLY A 10 -6.45 -11.00 5.76
C GLY A 10 -6.90 -9.55 5.92
N ILE A 11 -6.82 -8.79 4.81
CA ILE A 11 -7.21 -7.37 4.78
C ILE A 11 -8.72 -7.27 5.08
N SER A 12 -9.07 -6.45 6.08
CA SER A 12 -10.46 -6.26 6.51
C SER A 12 -10.64 -4.89 7.15
N GLY A 13 -11.89 -4.44 7.29
CA GLY A 13 -12.21 -3.17 7.96
C GLY A 13 -11.85 -3.10 9.45
N GLU A 14 -11.30 -4.17 10.02
CA GLU A 14 -10.76 -4.20 11.38
C GLU A 14 -9.29 -3.75 11.44
N LEU A 15 -8.64 -3.61 10.28
CA LEU A 15 -7.25 -3.20 10.14
C LEU A 15 -7.17 -1.81 9.51
N ASP A 16 -6.31 -0.96 10.06
CA ASP A 16 -5.92 0.29 9.42
C ASP A 16 -5.06 -0.02 8.18
N CYS A 17 -5.39 0.62 7.08
CA CYS A 17 -4.65 0.52 5.83
C CYS A 17 -3.46 1.47 5.89
N ILE A 18 -2.26 0.96 5.64
CA ILE A 18 -1.07 1.78 5.42
C ILE A 18 -0.74 1.66 3.94
N LEU A 19 -1.05 2.70 3.18
CA LEU A 19 -0.73 2.78 1.76
C LEU A 19 0.70 3.29 1.63
N VAL A 20 1.58 2.55 0.96
CA VAL A 20 2.98 2.92 0.78
C VAL A 20 3.30 2.93 -0.71
N ALA A 21 3.87 4.02 -1.20
CA ALA A 21 4.43 4.10 -2.53
C ALA A 21 5.92 4.44 -2.44
N ARG A 22 6.73 3.68 -3.18
CA ARG A 22 8.18 3.80 -3.18
C ARG A 22 8.71 3.65 -4.59
N ASP A 23 9.66 4.51 -4.95
CA ASP A 23 10.31 4.46 -6.25
C ASP A 23 11.68 3.75 -6.21
N ARG A 24 12.35 3.69 -7.38
CA ARG A 24 13.68 3.06 -7.52
C ARG A 24 14.81 3.82 -6.81
N GLN A 25 14.65 5.11 -6.59
CA GLN A 25 15.63 5.94 -5.87
C GLN A 25 15.46 5.83 -4.35
N GLY A 26 14.43 5.10 -3.89
CA GLY A 26 14.12 4.92 -2.49
C GLY A 26 13.28 6.03 -1.88
N ARG A 27 12.81 6.99 -2.69
CA ARG A 27 11.85 8.01 -2.26
C ARG A 27 10.56 7.27 -1.89
N THR A 28 10.09 7.51 -0.67
CA THR A 28 8.96 6.79 -0.09
C THR A 28 7.95 7.80 0.42
N CYS A 29 6.69 7.55 0.13
CA CYS A 29 5.56 8.23 0.75
C CYS A 29 4.61 7.17 1.31
N ASP A 30 3.98 7.49 2.42
CA ASP A 30 2.99 6.64 3.05
C ASP A 30 1.81 7.44 3.57
N PHE A 31 0.66 6.78 3.60
CA PHE A 31 -0.62 7.37 3.94
C PHE A 31 -1.46 6.39 4.74
N VAL A 32 -2.34 6.92 5.58
CA VAL A 32 -3.37 6.16 6.29
C VAL A 32 -4.74 6.52 5.70
N PRO A 33 -5.14 5.91 4.56
CA PRO A 33 -6.38 6.28 3.87
C PRO A 33 -7.66 5.89 4.63
N GLY A 34 -7.55 5.07 5.68
CA GLY A 34 -8.66 4.57 6.47
C GLY A 34 -8.48 3.09 6.78
N ARG A 35 -9.60 2.36 6.91
CA ARG A 35 -9.61 0.93 7.25
C ARG A 35 -10.00 0.05 6.09
N GLY A 36 -9.48 -1.18 6.09
CA GLY A 36 -9.79 -2.17 5.07
C GLY A 36 -9.00 -2.01 3.77
N PRO A 37 -9.46 -2.67 2.69
CA PRO A 37 -8.80 -2.56 1.39
C PRO A 37 -8.93 -1.13 0.85
N VAL A 38 -7.91 -0.67 0.13
CA VAL A 38 -7.92 0.67 -0.48
C VAL A 38 -8.95 0.73 -1.61
N THR A 39 -9.62 1.87 -1.72
CA THR A 39 -10.60 2.18 -2.77
C THR A 39 -10.01 3.15 -3.79
N VAL A 40 -10.59 3.21 -5.00
CA VAL A 40 -10.16 4.16 -6.04
C VAL A 40 -10.20 5.60 -5.55
N ALA A 41 -11.27 6.00 -4.84
CA ALA A 41 -11.38 7.34 -4.28
C ALA A 41 -10.26 7.68 -3.27
N GLN A 42 -9.82 6.71 -2.47
CA GLN A 42 -8.68 6.88 -1.58
C GLN A 42 -7.37 6.97 -2.36
N LEU A 43 -7.19 6.17 -3.41
CA LEU A 43 -6.01 6.28 -4.29
C LEU A 43 -5.94 7.63 -5.00
N GLN A 44 -7.07 8.15 -5.48
CA GLN A 44 -7.15 9.50 -6.06
C GLN A 44 -6.75 10.58 -5.05
N ARG A 45 -7.21 10.47 -3.80
CA ARG A 45 -6.92 11.47 -2.78
C ARG A 45 -5.46 11.45 -2.33
N HIS A 46 -4.88 10.27 -2.16
CA HIS A 46 -3.58 10.10 -1.50
C HIS A 46 -2.44 9.84 -2.47
N LEU A 47 -2.66 8.95 -3.45
CA LEU A 47 -1.59 8.50 -4.34
C LEU A 47 -1.44 9.42 -5.56
N LEU A 48 -2.53 9.82 -6.21
CA LEU A 48 -2.46 10.62 -7.43
C LEU A 48 -1.62 11.92 -7.29
N PRO A 49 -1.71 12.69 -6.20
CA PRO A 49 -0.95 13.94 -6.06
C PRO A 49 0.57 13.76 -5.99
N VAL A 50 1.04 12.55 -5.67
CA VAL A 50 2.47 12.24 -5.51
C VAL A 50 3.04 11.42 -6.66
N LEU A 51 2.22 11.04 -7.64
CA LEU A 51 2.68 10.36 -8.85
C LEU A 51 3.19 11.36 -9.88
N ASP A 52 4.33 11.03 -10.50
CA ASP A 52 4.80 11.74 -11.69
C ASP A 52 3.91 11.39 -12.90
N LYS A 53 3.88 12.26 -13.91
CA LYS A 53 3.05 12.10 -15.11
C LYS A 53 3.46 10.90 -15.96
N ALA A 54 4.72 10.48 -15.88
CA ALA A 54 5.28 9.37 -16.66
C ALA A 54 5.75 8.20 -15.77
N VAL A 55 4.90 7.76 -14.82
CA VAL A 55 5.20 6.60 -13.96
C VAL A 55 4.64 5.29 -14.52
N LEU A 56 5.38 4.21 -14.30
CA LEU A 56 4.85 2.85 -14.33
C LEU A 56 4.43 2.46 -12.90
N LEU A 57 3.13 2.38 -12.67
CA LEU A 57 2.58 1.94 -11.39
C LEU A 57 2.60 0.41 -11.32
N ALA A 58 3.45 -0.13 -10.44
CA ALA A 58 3.50 -1.56 -10.14
C ALA A 58 2.83 -1.86 -8.79
N THR A 59 1.82 -2.72 -8.78
CA THR A 59 1.06 -3.05 -7.56
C THR A 59 0.78 -4.54 -7.47
N ASP A 60 0.30 -4.99 -6.30
CA ASP A 60 -0.39 -6.27 -6.25
C ASP A 60 -1.65 -6.21 -7.13
N ALA A 61 -2.10 -7.35 -7.63
CA ALA A 61 -3.18 -7.44 -8.64
C ALA A 61 -4.58 -7.05 -8.10
N ALA A 62 -4.68 -6.23 -7.05
CA ALA A 62 -5.95 -5.76 -6.51
C ALA A 62 -6.69 -4.87 -7.52
N THR A 63 -8.00 -5.06 -7.60
CA THR A 63 -8.89 -4.38 -8.56
C THR A 63 -8.82 -2.86 -8.46
N ALA A 64 -8.75 -2.31 -7.24
CA ALA A 64 -8.71 -0.86 -7.04
C ALA A 64 -7.55 -0.17 -7.76
N TYR A 65 -6.36 -0.77 -7.81
CA TYR A 65 -5.21 -0.19 -8.51
C TYR A 65 -5.37 -0.24 -10.03
N ARG A 66 -5.95 -1.31 -10.56
CA ARG A 66 -6.23 -1.44 -11.99
C ARG A 66 -7.22 -0.38 -12.45
N ASP A 67 -8.33 -0.23 -11.72
CA ASP A 67 -9.37 0.73 -12.06
C ASP A 67 -8.84 2.16 -11.90
N PHE A 68 -8.14 2.46 -10.80
CA PHE A 68 -7.46 3.74 -10.59
C PHE A 68 -6.53 4.12 -11.74
N ALA A 69 -5.68 3.19 -12.18
CA ALA A 69 -4.74 3.47 -13.25
C ALA A 69 -5.43 3.68 -14.59
N LYS A 70 -6.47 2.89 -14.89
CA LYS A 70 -7.29 3.05 -16.10
C LYS A 70 -7.96 4.42 -16.12
N ASP A 71 -8.57 4.84 -15.02
CA ASP A 71 -9.31 6.10 -14.92
C ASP A 71 -8.42 7.34 -15.11
N HIS A 72 -7.12 7.24 -14.84
CA HIS A 72 -6.18 8.37 -14.93
C HIS A 72 -5.12 8.20 -16.03
N GLY A 73 -5.26 7.19 -16.89
CA GLY A 73 -4.31 6.93 -17.97
C GLY A 73 -2.89 6.60 -17.51
N ILE A 74 -2.74 6.03 -16.30
CA ILE A 74 -1.44 5.67 -15.73
C ILE A 74 -1.05 4.29 -16.25
N ALA A 75 0.19 4.14 -16.72
CA ALA A 75 0.71 2.83 -17.09
C ALA A 75 0.72 1.94 -15.84
N HIS A 76 0.00 0.82 -15.88
CA HIS A 76 -0.12 -0.09 -14.75
C HIS A 76 0.35 -1.48 -15.09
N ARG A 77 1.04 -2.08 -14.12
CA ARG A 77 1.42 -3.48 -14.22
C ARG A 77 1.21 -4.17 -12.88
N ALA A 78 0.31 -5.14 -12.88
CA ALA A 78 0.09 -6.01 -11.74
C ALA A 78 1.26 -7.01 -11.62
N VAL A 79 1.77 -7.16 -10.40
CA VAL A 79 2.68 -8.24 -10.00
C VAL A 79 1.84 -9.37 -9.44
N ASN A 80 1.85 -10.54 -10.08
CA ASN A 80 1.08 -11.67 -9.59
C ASN A 80 1.85 -12.44 -8.50
N LEU A 81 1.75 -11.97 -7.27
CA LEU A 81 2.37 -12.62 -6.10
C LEU A 81 1.94 -14.09 -5.94
N ARG A 82 0.75 -14.48 -6.42
CA ARG A 82 0.25 -15.86 -6.34
C ARG A 82 0.96 -16.81 -7.30
N GLN A 83 1.50 -16.30 -8.40
CA GLN A 83 2.32 -17.06 -9.35
C GLN A 83 3.82 -17.00 -9.02
N GLY A 84 4.19 -16.42 -7.87
CA GLY A 84 5.59 -16.30 -7.45
C GLY A 84 6.35 -15.16 -8.09
N GLU A 85 5.69 -14.31 -8.90
CA GLU A 85 6.28 -13.09 -9.42
C GLU A 85 6.52 -12.11 -8.26
N ARG A 86 7.78 -11.71 -8.06
CA ARG A 86 8.17 -10.77 -6.98
C ARG A 86 8.78 -9.48 -7.51
N ALA A 87 9.00 -9.41 -8.81
CA ALA A 87 9.73 -8.38 -9.51
C ALA A 87 9.06 -8.11 -10.85
N LEU A 88 9.17 -6.86 -11.30
CA LEU A 88 8.80 -6.47 -12.64
C LEU A 88 9.89 -5.61 -13.24
N GLY A 89 10.82 -6.28 -13.93
CA GLY A 89 12.11 -5.68 -14.28
C GLY A 89 12.83 -5.21 -13.01
N GLU A 90 13.16 -3.91 -12.95
CA GLU A 90 13.81 -3.28 -11.80
C GLU A 90 12.85 -2.94 -10.64
N ILE A 91 11.53 -3.07 -10.83
CA ILE A 91 10.54 -2.70 -9.82
C ILE A 91 10.25 -3.90 -8.91
N HIS A 92 10.76 -3.83 -7.68
CA HIS A 92 10.57 -4.86 -6.66
C HIS A 92 9.52 -4.47 -5.62
N VAL A 93 8.40 -5.20 -5.58
CA VAL A 93 7.41 -5.13 -4.47
C VAL A 93 8.07 -5.41 -3.11
N GLN A 94 9.21 -6.13 -3.09
CA GLN A 94 9.97 -6.37 -1.88
C GLN A 94 10.49 -5.09 -1.20
N ASN A 95 10.69 -4.00 -1.93
CA ASN A 95 11.10 -2.72 -1.33
C ASN A 95 9.98 -2.14 -0.45
N VAL A 96 8.72 -2.26 -0.91
CA VAL A 96 7.53 -1.87 -0.13
C VAL A 96 7.34 -2.84 1.04
N ASN A 97 7.51 -4.15 0.84
CA ASN A 97 7.42 -5.13 1.93
C ASN A 97 8.47 -4.88 3.02
N ARG A 98 9.70 -4.51 2.64
CA ARG A 98 10.76 -4.15 3.59
C ARG A 98 10.35 -2.94 4.41
N TYR A 99 9.78 -1.92 3.78
CA TYR A 99 9.25 -0.75 4.50
C TYR A 99 8.19 -1.17 5.53
N HIS A 100 7.20 -1.97 5.12
CA HIS A 100 6.18 -2.47 6.03
C HIS A 100 6.76 -3.28 7.20
N ALA A 101 7.78 -4.11 6.96
CA ALA A 101 8.44 -4.90 8.00
C ALA A 101 9.17 -4.02 9.02
N VAL A 102 9.86 -2.98 8.56
CA VAL A 102 10.53 -2.00 9.42
C VAL A 102 9.50 -1.21 10.22
N PHE A 103 8.46 -0.70 9.56
CA PHE A 103 7.38 0.05 10.21
C PHE A 103 6.68 -0.78 11.29
N LYS A 104 6.34 -2.04 10.98
CA LYS A 104 5.73 -2.97 11.94
C LYS A 104 6.65 -3.22 13.14
N SER A 105 7.95 -3.44 12.89
CA SER A 105 8.94 -3.63 13.95
C SER A 105 9.11 -2.40 14.85
N TRP A 106 8.92 -1.20 14.29
CA TRP A 106 8.92 0.03 15.06
C TRP A 106 7.66 0.16 15.91
N LEU A 107 6.48 -0.10 15.34
CA LEU A 107 5.19 -0.04 16.05
C LEU A 107 5.09 -0.98 17.24
N ILE A 108 5.69 -2.18 17.17
CA ILE A 108 5.63 -3.19 18.26
C ILE A 108 6.16 -2.63 19.59
N ARG A 109 7.11 -1.70 19.55
CA ARG A 109 7.74 -1.09 20.73
C ARG A 109 6.77 -0.25 21.56
N PHE A 110 5.68 0.22 20.94
CA PHE A 110 4.67 1.05 21.61
C PHE A 110 3.54 0.22 22.24
N HIS A 111 3.61 -1.12 22.20
CA HIS A 111 2.60 -2.02 22.76
C HIS A 111 1.16 -1.73 22.29
N GLY A 112 1.03 -1.18 21.08
CA GLY A 112 -0.23 -0.80 20.45
C GLY A 112 -0.38 0.73 20.32
N VAL A 113 -0.58 1.19 19.08
CA VAL A 113 -0.88 2.58 18.74
C VAL A 113 -2.36 2.69 18.37
N ALA A 114 -3.06 3.69 18.89
CA ALA A 114 -4.44 3.93 18.48
C ALA A 114 -4.47 4.54 17.07
N SER A 115 -5.42 4.14 16.23
CA SER A 115 -5.55 4.59 14.83
C SER A 115 -5.54 6.11 14.66
N ARG A 116 -5.93 6.87 15.69
CA ARG A 116 -5.91 8.35 15.69
C ARG A 116 -4.50 8.96 15.68
N TYR A 117 -3.46 8.14 15.90
CA TYR A 117 -2.05 8.52 15.95
C TYR A 117 -1.22 7.83 14.87
N LEU A 118 -1.89 7.11 13.97
CA LEU A 118 -1.33 6.67 12.70
C LEU A 118 -1.65 7.75 11.67
#